data_AF-A0A7W7XCN0-F1
#
_entry.id   AF-A0A7W7XCN0-F1
#
_cell.length_a   1.000
_cell.length_b   1.000
_cell.length_c   1.000
_cell.angle_alpha   90.00
_cell.angle_beta   90.00
_cell.angle_gamma   90.00
#
_symmetry.space_group_name_H-M   'P 1'
#
loop_
_entity.id
_entity.type
_entity.pdbx_description
1 polymer ?
#
loop_
_entity_poly.entity_id
_entity_poly.type
_entity_poly.pdbx_seq_one_letter_code
_entity_poly.pdbx_strand_id
1 'polypeptide(L)'
;MRRHVLTLALAAATLTAALPTVSAYADGPATPTPRGADGGVYRTATGTDAQQRAFWTEHDAKGTLRPFKGERQDWKPNAVRPKAMARGAGQPVKAPATSPTDTAKSMLTPGSPGDTRLRATTGRIRMAWPDENNPGWWFVNVCTGNVITSDSKDMVATARHCIIDDGKGGINPKAVYEFTPGYSKDGDVEHAPYGTWTFRSVGVVGSFAAGHQTDDTAFLALNTRNGTHVQDAVGSSGYQFDVGSLPAQVVFAGIPASSNQFHTCVKQPYWGPDSPPQILGAGGPCTGDSDLSGGASGGPLLNGDTFDSGPTQIGNFSGSLGNDPAGAAWRDAAFAVFRALQGAAGQPAHDKVTTLTNWNSNVADLFAYRTDNGAAVYGYHATGTENQQWHLWDKGDGYFLIENRYTERSGLTGANARVLDYDFSNGTAWSHQVNGGGSDNQLWRFRATPDRPGWYSVRTKQGDLCLSAPTGEGQLTVASCATTDGLDSMQWKLQ
;
A
#
# COMPACT_ATOMS: atom_id res chain seq x y z
N MET A 1 -48.54 -54.40 -55.60
CA MET A 1 -49.62 -53.44 -55.27
C MET A 1 -49.40 -52.90 -53.86
N ARG A 2 -49.67 -51.61 -53.69
CA ARG A 2 -49.31 -50.71 -52.58
C ARG A 2 -49.55 -51.30 -51.18
N ARG A 3 -48.58 -51.14 -50.27
CA ARG A 3 -48.81 -51.15 -48.81
C ARG A 3 -48.52 -49.76 -48.27
N HIS A 4 -49.58 -49.15 -47.75
CA HIS A 4 -49.60 -47.83 -47.13
C HIS A 4 -48.99 -47.91 -45.74
N VAL A 5 -48.04 -47.02 -45.45
CA VAL A 5 -47.53 -46.72 -44.12
C VAL A 5 -48.45 -45.66 -43.53
N LEU A 6 -49.11 -45.99 -42.42
CA LEU A 6 -49.95 -45.09 -41.65
C LEU A 6 -49.26 -44.79 -40.32
N THR A 7 -49.10 -43.50 -40.10
CA THR A 7 -48.42 -42.78 -39.03
C THR A 7 -49.12 -42.98 -37.69
N LEU A 8 -48.37 -43.28 -36.63
CA LEU A 8 -48.83 -43.19 -35.23
C LEU A 8 -47.98 -42.14 -34.52
N ALA A 9 -48.63 -41.04 -34.13
CA ALA A 9 -48.06 -39.98 -33.32
C ALA A 9 -48.10 -40.37 -31.85
N LEU A 10 -46.95 -40.35 -31.17
CA LEU A 10 -46.85 -40.30 -29.71
C LEU A 10 -46.25 -38.95 -29.31
N ALA A 11 -47.05 -38.15 -28.60
CA ALA A 11 -46.58 -36.95 -27.92
C ALA A 11 -45.81 -37.36 -26.66
N ALA A 12 -44.51 -37.08 -26.61
CA ALA A 12 -43.70 -37.19 -25.40
C ALA A 12 -43.65 -35.80 -24.74
N ALA A 13 -44.30 -35.67 -23.58
CA ALA A 13 -44.17 -34.50 -22.71
C ALA A 13 -42.77 -34.51 -22.08
N THR A 14 -41.93 -33.55 -22.44
CA THR A 14 -40.62 -33.32 -21.82
C THR A 14 -40.81 -32.48 -20.56
N LEU A 15 -40.65 -33.12 -19.40
CA LEU A 15 -40.53 -32.46 -18.10
C LEU A 15 -39.16 -31.75 -18.05
N THR A 16 -39.11 -30.43 -18.23
CA THR A 16 -37.91 -29.64 -17.93
C THR A 16 -37.81 -29.42 -16.43
N ALA A 17 -37.07 -30.29 -15.74
CA ALA A 17 -36.60 -30.02 -14.38
C ALA A 17 -35.49 -28.97 -14.44
N ALA A 18 -35.78 -27.76 -13.98
CA ALA A 18 -34.75 -26.75 -13.72
C ALA A 18 -33.91 -27.21 -12.53
N LEU A 19 -32.69 -27.66 -12.78
CA LEU A 19 -31.69 -27.89 -11.75
C LEU A 19 -31.08 -26.53 -11.35
N PRO A 20 -31.04 -26.17 -10.06
CA PRO A 20 -30.26 -25.01 -9.62
C PRO A 20 -28.78 -25.30 -9.86
N THR A 21 -28.13 -24.42 -10.64
CA THR A 21 -26.67 -24.38 -10.75
C THR A 21 -26.11 -23.92 -9.42
N VAL A 22 -25.85 -24.86 -8.52
CA VAL A 22 -24.98 -24.63 -7.37
C VAL A 22 -23.56 -24.49 -7.94
N SER A 23 -23.10 -23.25 -8.12
CA SER A 23 -21.67 -22.98 -8.24
C SER A 23 -21.04 -23.36 -6.90
N ALA A 24 -20.57 -24.61 -6.82
CA ALA A 24 -19.67 -25.02 -5.77
C ALA A 24 -18.37 -24.22 -5.95
N TYR A 25 -18.18 -23.20 -5.10
CA TYR A 25 -16.86 -22.67 -4.85
C TYR A 25 -16.05 -23.80 -4.23
N ALA A 26 -15.19 -24.42 -5.03
CA ALA A 26 -14.14 -25.27 -4.49
C ALA A 26 -13.16 -24.34 -3.74
N ASP A 27 -13.20 -24.40 -2.41
CA ASP A 27 -12.15 -23.86 -1.56
C ASP A 27 -10.85 -24.62 -1.87
N GLY A 28 -10.06 -24.08 -2.80
CA GLY A 28 -8.67 -24.46 -2.94
C GLY A 28 -7.93 -24.14 -1.64
N PRO A 29 -6.87 -24.90 -1.28
CA PRO A 29 -6.07 -24.57 -0.11
C PRO A 29 -5.59 -23.12 -0.23
N ALA A 30 -5.97 -22.28 0.73
CA ALA A 30 -5.61 -20.88 0.78
C ALA A 30 -4.07 -20.78 0.77
N THR A 31 -3.54 -20.15 -0.28
CA THR A 31 -2.11 -19.84 -0.37
C THR A 31 -1.74 -18.98 0.85
N PRO A 32 -0.69 -19.32 1.62
CA PRO A 32 -0.25 -18.49 2.73
C PRO A 32 -0.03 -17.06 2.25
N THR A 33 -0.46 -16.07 3.03
CA THR A 33 -0.15 -14.67 2.69
C THR A 33 1.37 -14.52 2.61
N PRO A 34 1.92 -13.90 1.55
CA PRO A 34 3.36 -13.71 1.42
C PRO A 34 3.89 -12.99 2.66
N ARG A 35 4.81 -13.65 3.38
CA ARG A 35 5.62 -13.00 4.41
C ARG A 35 6.86 -12.44 3.74
N GLY A 36 7.14 -11.16 3.96
CA GLY A 36 8.41 -10.59 3.55
C GLY A 36 9.55 -11.24 4.34
N ALA A 37 10.78 -11.17 3.79
CA ALA A 37 11.99 -11.60 4.50
C ALA A 37 12.26 -10.80 5.80
N ASP A 38 11.50 -9.72 6.01
CA ASP A 38 11.48 -8.83 7.16
C ASP A 38 10.44 -9.20 8.23
N GLY A 39 9.65 -10.26 8.01
CA GLY A 39 8.61 -10.69 8.94
C GLY A 39 7.30 -9.90 8.85
N GLY A 40 7.20 -8.95 7.91
CA GLY A 40 5.96 -8.24 7.62
C GLY A 40 4.97 -9.07 6.80
N VAL A 41 3.68 -8.77 6.94
CA VAL A 41 2.60 -9.31 6.11
C VAL A 41 2.10 -8.21 5.19
N TYR A 42 1.99 -8.51 3.90
CA TYR A 42 1.67 -7.53 2.86
C TYR A 42 0.46 -7.94 2.04
N ARG A 43 -0.27 -6.94 1.55
CA ARG A 43 -1.35 -7.15 0.60
C ARG A 43 -1.50 -5.96 -0.34
N THR A 44 -1.78 -6.24 -1.60
CA THR A 44 -2.29 -5.28 -2.58
C THR A 44 -3.82 -5.27 -2.60
N ALA A 45 -4.40 -4.12 -2.94
CA ALA A 45 -5.83 -4.00 -3.13
C ALA A 45 -6.30 -4.94 -4.24
N THR A 46 -7.42 -5.63 -4.02
CA THR A 46 -8.00 -6.56 -5.00
C THR A 46 -8.81 -5.86 -6.09
N GLY A 47 -9.28 -4.64 -5.83
CA GLY A 47 -9.98 -3.80 -6.79
C GLY A 47 -9.14 -2.59 -7.22
N THR A 48 -9.36 -2.13 -8.45
CA THR A 48 -8.84 -0.86 -8.97
C THR A 48 -9.35 0.33 -8.14
N ASP A 49 -8.69 1.49 -8.21
CA ASP A 49 -9.15 2.72 -7.53
C ASP A 49 -10.63 3.01 -7.83
N ALA A 50 -11.01 2.97 -9.12
CA ALA A 50 -12.39 3.21 -9.54
C ALA A 50 -13.39 2.24 -8.90
N GLN A 51 -13.05 0.96 -8.79
CA GLN A 51 -13.91 -0.05 -8.13
C GLN A 51 -14.02 0.21 -6.63
N GLN A 52 -12.94 0.61 -5.97
CA GLN A 52 -12.96 0.94 -4.54
C GLN A 52 -13.79 2.20 -4.25
N ARG A 53 -13.68 3.24 -5.09
CA ARG A 53 -14.52 4.44 -4.97
C ARG A 53 -16.00 4.13 -5.21
N ALA A 54 -16.29 3.31 -6.22
CA ALA A 54 -17.65 2.86 -6.51
C ALA A 54 -18.23 2.05 -5.34
N PHE A 55 -17.44 1.19 -4.72
CA PHE A 55 -17.82 0.45 -3.51
C PHE A 55 -18.32 1.39 -2.41
N TRP A 56 -17.51 2.37 -1.98
CA TRP A 56 -17.90 3.27 -0.90
C TRP A 56 -19.14 4.08 -1.25
N THR A 57 -19.18 4.65 -2.46
CA THR A 57 -20.31 5.43 -2.96
C THR A 57 -21.61 4.63 -2.95
N GLU A 58 -21.58 3.39 -3.46
CA GLU A 58 -22.75 2.51 -3.52
C GLU A 58 -23.22 2.11 -2.12
N HIS A 59 -22.29 1.72 -1.26
CA HIS A 59 -22.61 1.19 0.06
C HIS A 59 -23.08 2.28 1.04
N ASP A 60 -22.54 3.50 0.94
CA ASP A 60 -23.05 4.67 1.67
C ASP A 60 -24.46 5.04 1.17
N ALA A 61 -24.68 5.08 -0.16
CA ALA A 61 -25.99 5.39 -0.74
C ALA A 61 -27.07 4.37 -0.37
N LYS A 62 -26.71 3.09 -0.26
CA LYS A 62 -27.62 2.00 0.12
C LYS A 62 -27.76 1.81 1.64
N GLY A 63 -26.92 2.46 2.44
CA GLY A 63 -26.90 2.29 3.90
C GLY A 63 -26.54 0.88 4.34
N THR A 64 -25.69 0.17 3.58
CA THR A 64 -25.34 -1.24 3.82
C THR A 64 -24.07 -1.43 4.65
N LEU A 65 -23.46 -0.33 5.12
CA LEU A 65 -22.33 -0.32 6.06
C LEU A 65 -22.85 -0.25 7.49
N ARG A 66 -22.51 -1.26 8.29
CA ARG A 66 -22.92 -1.39 9.69
C ARG A 66 -21.73 -1.21 10.62
N PRO A 67 -21.79 -0.31 11.61
CA PRO A 67 -20.73 -0.18 12.60
C PRO A 67 -20.47 -1.53 13.28
N PHE A 68 -19.21 -1.97 13.26
CA PHE A 68 -18.80 -3.14 14.02
C PHE A 68 -18.81 -2.80 15.51
N LYS A 69 -19.73 -3.40 16.26
CA LYS A 69 -19.90 -3.20 17.73
C LYS A 69 -19.26 -4.32 18.57
N GLY A 70 -18.59 -5.27 17.95
CA GLY A 70 -17.93 -6.36 18.65
C GLY A 70 -16.65 -5.89 19.33
N GLU A 71 -16.26 -6.59 20.41
CA GLU A 71 -14.89 -6.55 20.90
C GLU A 71 -14.04 -7.37 19.92
N ARG A 72 -13.06 -6.72 19.26
CA ARG A 72 -11.96 -7.49 18.68
C ARG A 72 -11.26 -8.20 19.82
N GLN A 73 -10.83 -9.45 19.60
CA GLN A 73 -10.26 -10.31 20.63
C GLN A 73 -9.32 -9.50 21.53
N ASP A 74 -9.64 -9.51 22.82
CA ASP A 74 -8.97 -8.75 23.87
C ASP A 74 -7.45 -8.88 23.72
N TRP A 75 -6.82 -7.83 23.21
CA TRP A 75 -5.39 -7.84 22.94
C TRP A 75 -4.66 -7.66 24.27
N LYS A 76 -4.23 -8.79 24.86
CA LYS A 76 -3.47 -8.85 26.11
C LYS A 76 -2.02 -9.22 25.78
N PRO A 77 -1.11 -8.24 25.65
CA PRO A 77 0.29 -8.54 25.34
C PRO A 77 0.92 -9.42 26.43
N ASN A 78 1.62 -10.46 26.00
CA ASN A 78 2.50 -11.22 26.88
C ASN A 78 3.86 -10.52 26.94
N ALA A 79 4.32 -10.17 28.14
CA ALA A 79 5.68 -9.66 28.34
C ALA A 79 6.70 -10.77 28.11
N VAL A 80 7.62 -10.60 27.16
CA VAL A 80 8.70 -11.56 26.85
C VAL A 80 10.06 -10.90 26.99
N ARG A 81 11.07 -11.63 27.50
CA ARG A 81 12.44 -11.13 27.62
C ARG A 81 13.13 -10.99 26.25
N PRO A 82 13.92 -9.92 26.03
CA PRO A 82 14.49 -9.59 24.73
C PRO A 82 15.55 -10.59 24.24
N LYS A 83 15.63 -10.78 22.91
CA LYS A 83 16.85 -11.22 22.21
C LYS A 83 17.76 -10.01 21.98
N ALA A 84 19.08 -10.21 22.02
CA ALA A 84 20.06 -9.16 21.77
C ALA A 84 19.90 -8.57 20.36
N MET A 85 20.04 -7.23 20.24
CA MET A 85 20.10 -6.55 18.94
C MET A 85 21.25 -7.11 18.10
N ALA A 86 21.00 -7.40 16.82
CA ALA A 86 22.04 -7.78 15.89
C ALA A 86 23.03 -6.62 15.70
N ARG A 87 24.31 -6.92 15.47
CA ARG A 87 25.35 -5.90 15.28
C ARG A 87 25.05 -5.11 13.99
N GLY A 88 24.68 -3.83 14.12
CA GLY A 88 24.29 -2.97 12.99
C GLY A 88 22.77 -2.68 12.86
N ALA A 89 21.93 -3.31 13.68
CA ALA A 89 20.53 -2.91 13.91
C ALA A 89 20.47 -1.56 14.64
N GLY A 90 19.55 -0.65 14.27
CA GLY A 90 19.33 0.61 15.01
C GLY A 90 20.11 1.86 14.58
N GLN A 91 20.40 2.06 13.29
CA GLN A 91 20.83 3.38 12.79
C GLN A 91 19.59 4.28 12.61
N PRO A 92 19.50 5.45 13.27
CA PRO A 92 18.33 6.31 13.15
C PRO A 92 18.09 6.74 11.70
N VAL A 93 16.93 6.37 11.14
CA VAL A 93 16.51 6.83 9.82
C VAL A 93 15.47 7.91 10.00
N LYS A 94 15.71 9.08 9.39
CA LYS A 94 14.81 10.23 9.51
C LYS A 94 14.58 10.92 8.18
N ALA A 95 13.39 11.46 8.00
CA ALA A 95 13.09 12.44 6.96
C ALA A 95 12.26 13.59 7.54
N PRO A 96 12.44 14.82 7.05
CA PRO A 96 11.70 15.97 7.55
C PRO A 96 10.23 15.94 7.12
N ALA A 97 9.40 16.70 7.83
CA ALA A 97 8.03 17.01 7.41
C ALA A 97 8.03 17.76 6.07
N THR A 98 6.98 17.56 5.28
CA THR A 98 6.80 18.29 4.02
C THR A 98 5.56 19.16 4.07
N SER A 99 5.60 20.28 3.36
CA SER A 99 4.42 21.14 3.19
C SER A 99 3.63 20.70 1.95
N PRO A 100 2.30 20.90 1.93
CA PRO A 100 1.52 20.68 0.72
C PRO A 100 2.05 21.54 -0.42
N THR A 101 2.06 20.98 -1.62
CA THR A 101 2.44 21.68 -2.85
C THR A 101 1.20 22.20 -3.58
N ASP A 102 0.03 21.60 -3.33
CA ASP A 102 -1.25 22.14 -3.75
C ASP A 102 -1.59 23.38 -2.89
N THR A 103 -1.52 24.56 -3.51
CA THR A 103 -1.65 25.87 -2.86
C THR A 103 -3.10 26.31 -2.66
N ALA A 104 -4.08 25.44 -2.93
CA ALA A 104 -5.44 25.68 -2.49
C ALA A 104 -5.43 26.02 -0.98
N LYS A 105 -5.97 27.20 -0.62
CA LYS A 105 -5.98 27.75 0.75
C LYS A 105 -6.23 26.63 1.75
N SER A 106 -5.48 26.60 2.86
CA SER A 106 -5.72 25.67 3.98
C SER A 106 -7.22 25.53 4.18
N MET A 107 -7.74 24.34 3.92
CA MET A 107 -9.17 24.06 3.89
C MET A 107 -9.75 23.86 5.30
N LEU A 108 -8.92 24.12 6.32
CA LEU A 108 -9.24 24.08 7.74
C LEU A 108 -9.42 25.52 8.25
N THR A 109 -10.45 25.75 9.05
CA THR A 109 -10.75 27.07 9.64
C THR A 109 -9.61 27.51 10.57
N PRO A 110 -9.12 28.75 10.51
CA PRO A 110 -8.07 29.23 11.43
C PRO A 110 -8.56 29.31 12.88
N GLY A 111 -7.81 28.74 13.84
CA GLY A 111 -7.92 29.13 15.26
C GLY A 111 -8.02 28.03 16.32
N SER A 112 -7.96 26.74 16.01
CA SER A 112 -7.84 25.69 17.01
C SER A 112 -6.35 25.37 17.33
N PRO A 113 -5.94 25.27 18.61
CA PRO A 113 -4.55 24.98 18.97
C PRO A 113 -4.09 23.64 18.37
N GLY A 114 -3.16 23.68 17.41
CA GLY A 114 -2.74 22.53 16.58
C GLY A 114 -3.03 22.68 15.08
N ASP A 115 -3.80 23.69 14.68
CA ASP A 115 -4.06 24.06 13.28
C ASP A 115 -2.81 24.69 12.66
N THR A 116 -2.18 24.09 11.64
CA THR A 116 -2.81 23.87 10.33
C THR A 116 -2.21 22.69 9.57
N ARG A 117 -1.12 22.06 10.06
CA ARG A 117 -0.39 21.02 9.30
C ARG A 117 -0.66 19.61 9.80
N LEU A 118 -0.49 19.34 11.10
CA LEU A 118 -0.70 17.98 11.62
C LEU A 118 -2.17 17.54 11.53
N ARG A 119 -3.11 18.45 11.81
CA ARG A 119 -4.55 18.19 11.61
C ARG A 119 -4.87 17.89 10.14
N ALA A 120 -4.21 18.55 9.20
CA ALA A 120 -4.42 18.30 7.77
C ALA A 120 -3.87 16.92 7.34
N THR A 121 -2.72 16.50 7.88
CA THR A 121 -2.10 15.21 7.55
C THR A 121 -2.71 14.04 8.31
N THR A 122 -3.32 14.29 9.48
CA THR A 122 -4.00 13.27 10.28
C THR A 122 -5.44 13.12 9.81
N GLY A 123 -5.92 11.89 9.70
CA GLY A 123 -7.22 11.62 9.12
C GLY A 123 -7.88 10.35 9.63
N ARG A 124 -9.14 10.20 9.24
CA ARG A 124 -9.97 9.04 9.55
C ARG A 124 -9.69 7.93 8.54
N ILE A 125 -9.37 6.74 9.03
CA ILE A 125 -9.38 5.52 8.23
C ILE A 125 -10.74 4.84 8.45
N ARG A 126 -11.49 4.59 7.37
CA ARG A 126 -12.64 3.68 7.35
C ARG A 126 -12.18 2.34 6.80
N MET A 127 -12.55 1.25 7.47
CA MET A 127 -12.25 -0.11 7.02
C MET A 127 -13.54 -0.90 6.93
N ALA A 128 -13.82 -1.45 5.75
CA ALA A 128 -15.00 -2.27 5.51
C ALA A 128 -14.62 -3.71 5.13
N TRP A 129 -15.38 -4.68 5.62
CA TRP A 129 -15.27 -6.09 5.22
C TRP A 129 -16.64 -6.77 5.23
N PRO A 130 -16.84 -7.84 4.43
CA PRO A 130 -18.15 -8.47 4.30
C PRO A 130 -18.67 -9.03 5.63
N ASP A 131 -19.97 -8.89 5.87
CA ASP A 131 -20.67 -9.70 6.87
C ASP A 131 -21.00 -11.06 6.26
N GLU A 132 -20.22 -12.09 6.62
CA GLU A 132 -20.37 -13.44 6.06
C GLU A 132 -21.73 -14.07 6.38
N ASN A 133 -22.42 -13.59 7.42
CA ASN A 133 -23.74 -14.08 7.80
C ASN A 133 -24.87 -13.35 7.07
N ASN A 134 -24.61 -12.17 6.49
CA ASN A 134 -25.62 -11.35 5.83
C ASN A 134 -25.10 -10.85 4.48
N PRO A 135 -25.25 -11.66 3.40
CA PRO A 135 -24.80 -11.26 2.06
C PRO A 135 -25.33 -9.90 1.64
N GLY A 136 -24.45 -9.02 1.16
CA GLY A 136 -24.77 -7.64 0.78
C GLY A 136 -24.60 -6.61 1.90
N TRP A 137 -24.41 -7.05 3.15
CA TRP A 137 -24.05 -6.18 4.27
C TRP A 137 -22.55 -6.24 4.56
N TRP A 138 -22.05 -5.12 5.06
CA TRP A 138 -20.63 -4.94 5.35
C TRP A 138 -20.46 -4.38 6.75
N PHE A 139 -19.51 -4.92 7.49
CA PHE A 139 -19.04 -4.28 8.70
C PHE A 139 -18.16 -3.10 8.34
N VAL A 140 -18.26 -2.02 9.10
CA VAL A 140 -17.34 -0.88 9.03
C VAL A 140 -16.78 -0.58 10.41
N ASN A 141 -15.48 -0.30 10.46
CA ASN A 141 -14.81 0.22 11.64
C ASN A 141 -14.04 1.49 11.27
N VAL A 142 -13.60 2.23 12.28
CA VAL A 142 -12.87 3.48 12.15
C VAL A 142 -11.61 3.48 12.99
N CYS A 143 -10.54 4.01 12.41
CA CYS A 143 -9.28 4.27 13.07
C CYS A 143 -8.77 5.65 12.64
N THR A 144 -7.61 6.03 13.17
CA THR A 144 -6.87 7.21 12.74
C THR A 144 -5.63 6.77 11.98
N GLY A 145 -5.21 7.58 11.01
CA GLY A 145 -3.91 7.47 10.37
C GLY A 145 -3.32 8.85 10.14
N ASN A 146 -2.03 8.90 9.83
CA ASN A 146 -1.34 10.14 9.51
C ASN A 146 -0.46 9.97 8.27
N VAL A 147 -0.46 10.98 7.39
CA VAL A 147 0.41 11.03 6.21
C VAL A 147 1.84 11.31 6.67
N ILE A 148 2.78 10.45 6.25
CA ILE A 148 4.19 10.52 6.61
C ILE A 148 5.05 10.69 5.36
N THR A 149 6.19 11.37 5.51
CA THR A 149 7.10 11.62 4.39
C THR A 149 7.51 10.31 3.72
N SER A 150 7.44 10.27 2.40
CA SER A 150 7.74 9.07 1.61
C SER A 150 8.24 9.41 0.20
N ASP A 151 9.03 8.50 -0.38
CA ASP A 151 9.49 8.60 -1.77
C ASP A 151 8.29 8.54 -2.73
N SER A 152 7.29 7.70 -2.42
CA SER A 152 6.05 7.57 -3.20
C SER A 152 5.04 8.69 -2.96
N LYS A 153 5.25 9.54 -1.95
CA LYS A 153 4.34 10.62 -1.51
C LYS A 153 2.93 10.17 -1.07
N ASP A 154 2.70 8.87 -0.94
CA ASP A 154 1.35 8.33 -0.72
C ASP A 154 1.22 7.48 0.55
N MET A 155 2.15 7.63 1.49
CA MET A 155 2.21 6.78 2.68
C MET A 155 1.42 7.34 3.86
N VAL A 156 0.60 6.48 4.44
CA VAL A 156 -0.08 6.69 5.73
C VAL A 156 0.42 5.66 6.73
N ALA A 157 0.74 6.11 7.94
CA ALA A 157 0.96 5.21 9.08
C ALA A 157 -0.31 5.08 9.93
N THR A 158 -0.55 3.88 10.45
CA THR A 158 -1.65 3.56 11.38
C THR A 158 -1.28 2.36 12.27
N ALA A 159 -2.22 1.89 13.08
CA ALA A 159 -2.03 0.74 13.95
C ALA A 159 -2.33 -0.56 13.20
N ARG A 160 -1.56 -1.62 13.50
CA ARG A 160 -1.78 -2.95 12.90
C ARG A 160 -3.15 -3.50 13.24
N HIS A 161 -3.62 -3.32 14.47
CA HIS A 161 -4.91 -3.85 14.90
C HIS A 161 -6.11 -3.18 14.21
N CYS A 162 -5.90 -2.05 13.50
CA CYS A 162 -6.89 -1.45 12.62
C CYS A 162 -7.04 -2.24 11.31
N ILE A 163 -5.98 -2.90 10.84
CA ILE A 163 -6.01 -3.71 9.63
C ILE A 163 -6.86 -4.95 9.87
N ILE A 164 -7.72 -5.28 8.91
CA ILE A 164 -8.64 -6.42 9.01
C ILE A 164 -7.86 -7.70 8.72
N ASP A 165 -7.82 -8.63 9.68
CA ASP A 165 -7.21 -9.94 9.51
C ASP A 165 -8.18 -10.95 8.89
N ASP A 166 -7.64 -12.00 8.28
CA ASP A 166 -8.39 -13.09 7.66
C ASP A 166 -8.69 -14.27 8.60
N GLY A 167 -8.41 -14.14 9.91
CA GLY A 167 -8.49 -15.21 10.90
C GLY A 167 -7.42 -16.30 10.77
N LYS A 168 -6.56 -16.24 9.75
CA LYS A 168 -5.49 -17.21 9.43
C LYS A 168 -4.10 -16.58 9.53
N GLY A 169 -4.01 -15.37 10.08
CA GLY A 169 -2.75 -14.65 10.26
C GLY A 169 -2.33 -13.79 9.06
N GLY A 170 -3.22 -13.64 8.06
CA GLY A 170 -3.06 -12.79 6.89
C GLY A 170 -3.95 -11.53 6.94
N ILE A 171 -3.76 -10.64 5.97
CA ILE A 171 -4.64 -9.47 5.78
C ILE A 171 -5.87 -9.94 4.99
N ASN A 172 -7.07 -9.64 5.49
CA ASN A 172 -8.34 -10.02 4.88
C ASN A 172 -8.41 -9.56 3.41
N PRO A 173 -8.51 -10.47 2.43
CA PRO A 173 -8.47 -10.14 1.01
C PRO A 173 -9.75 -9.46 0.49
N LYS A 174 -10.82 -9.42 1.28
CA LYS A 174 -12.08 -8.77 0.96
C LYS A 174 -12.21 -7.41 1.63
N ALA A 175 -11.27 -7.02 2.51
CA ALA A 175 -11.31 -5.73 3.16
C ALA A 175 -10.97 -4.60 2.19
N VAL A 176 -11.71 -3.48 2.32
CA VAL A 176 -11.54 -2.23 1.58
C VAL A 176 -11.29 -1.11 2.58
N TYR A 177 -10.39 -0.18 2.24
CA TYR A 177 -9.95 0.90 3.12
C TYR A 177 -10.13 2.25 2.42
N GLU A 178 -10.45 3.28 3.19
CA GLU A 178 -10.53 4.66 2.74
C GLU A 178 -9.92 5.58 3.81
N PHE A 179 -9.10 6.53 3.39
CA PHE A 179 -8.49 7.54 4.26
C PHE A 179 -9.03 8.93 3.93
N THR A 180 -9.43 9.66 4.97
CA THR A 180 -9.93 11.04 4.87
C THR A 180 -9.04 11.96 5.71
N PRO A 181 -8.02 12.61 5.11
CA PRO A 181 -7.18 13.56 5.82
C PRO A 181 -7.98 14.80 6.25
N GLY A 182 -7.66 15.36 7.42
CA GLY A 182 -8.37 16.52 7.97
C GLY A 182 -9.81 16.24 8.38
N TYR A 183 -10.18 14.95 8.55
CA TYR A 183 -11.53 14.55 8.94
C TYR A 183 -11.95 15.21 10.25
N SER A 184 -13.19 15.70 10.26
CA SER A 184 -13.91 16.07 11.49
C SER A 184 -15.42 15.92 11.27
N LYS A 185 -16.18 15.88 12.36
CA LYS A 185 -17.64 15.84 12.29
C LYS A 185 -18.27 16.74 13.34
N ASP A 186 -19.03 17.73 12.89
CA ASP A 186 -19.74 18.68 13.75
C ASP A 186 -21.24 18.35 13.75
N GLY A 187 -21.69 17.72 14.84
CA GLY A 187 -23.03 17.15 14.90
C GLY A 187 -23.20 16.05 13.85
N ASP A 188 -24.09 16.25 12.88
CA ASP A 188 -24.30 15.32 11.77
C ASP A 188 -23.53 15.71 10.49
N VAL A 189 -22.82 16.84 10.50
CA VAL A 189 -22.11 17.33 9.32
C VAL A 189 -20.70 16.76 9.30
N GLU A 190 -20.41 15.96 8.29
CA GLU A 190 -19.06 15.43 8.07
C GLU A 190 -18.23 16.40 7.23
N HIS A 191 -17.00 16.64 7.69
CA HIS A 191 -16.03 17.50 7.03
C HIS A 191 -14.87 16.65 6.51
N ALA A 192 -14.76 16.56 5.18
CA ALA A 192 -13.70 15.88 4.46
C ALA A 192 -12.99 16.86 3.51
N PRO A 193 -12.28 17.88 4.04
CA PRO A 193 -11.76 19.00 3.25
C PRO A 193 -10.84 18.55 2.12
N TYR A 194 -10.04 17.51 2.35
CA TYR A 194 -9.08 16.98 1.38
C TYR A 194 -9.63 15.79 0.57
N GLY A 195 -10.92 15.51 0.69
CA GLY A 195 -11.60 14.37 0.09
C GLY A 195 -11.11 13.02 0.62
N THR A 196 -11.52 11.97 -0.07
CA THR A 196 -11.22 10.59 0.34
C THR A 196 -10.26 9.88 -0.61
N TRP A 197 -9.43 9.03 -0.02
CA TRP A 197 -8.31 8.37 -0.66
C TRP A 197 -8.41 6.86 -0.44
N THR A 198 -8.49 6.11 -1.53
CA THR A 198 -8.48 4.64 -1.49
C THR A 198 -7.02 4.16 -1.37
N PHE A 199 -6.84 2.87 -1.09
CA PHE A 199 -5.52 2.28 -0.92
C PHE A 199 -5.14 1.40 -2.11
N ARG A 200 -3.84 1.24 -2.36
CA ARG A 200 -3.28 0.29 -3.33
C ARG A 200 -2.57 -0.87 -2.66
N SER A 201 -1.97 -0.62 -1.49
CA SER A 201 -1.31 -1.65 -0.70
C SER A 201 -1.32 -1.33 0.78
N VAL A 202 -1.20 -2.39 1.57
CA VAL A 202 -1.11 -2.33 3.03
C VAL A 202 -0.05 -3.32 3.48
N GLY A 203 0.74 -2.92 4.45
CA GLY A 203 1.74 -3.75 5.10
C GLY A 203 1.62 -3.61 6.61
N VAL A 204 1.73 -4.72 7.32
CA VAL A 204 1.72 -4.75 8.78
C VAL A 204 3.02 -5.30 9.32
N VAL A 205 3.46 -4.74 10.45
CA VAL A 205 4.65 -5.21 11.16
C VAL A 205 4.32 -6.50 11.92
N GLY A 206 5.13 -7.53 11.74
CA GLY A 206 4.93 -8.83 12.39
C GLY A 206 3.68 -9.57 11.90
N SER A 207 3.17 -10.50 12.73
CA SER A 207 2.01 -11.33 12.40
C SER A 207 0.79 -11.02 13.26
N PHE A 208 -0.41 -11.30 12.76
CA PHE A 208 -1.65 -11.11 13.53
C PHE A 208 -1.81 -12.08 14.72
N ALA A 209 -1.20 -13.27 14.65
CA ALA A 209 -1.40 -14.34 15.63
C ALA A 209 -0.60 -14.17 16.96
N ALA A 210 0.34 -13.21 17.03
CA ALA A 210 1.24 -13.07 18.18
C ALA A 210 1.81 -11.65 18.34
N GLY A 211 1.01 -10.61 18.08
CA GLY A 211 1.56 -9.25 18.01
C GLY A 211 1.78 -8.59 19.37
N HIS A 212 3.02 -8.18 19.62
CA HIS A 212 3.39 -7.28 20.73
C HIS A 212 2.86 -5.86 20.49
N GLN A 213 2.75 -5.00 21.51
CA GLN A 213 2.28 -3.62 21.30
C GLN A 213 3.24 -2.86 20.39
N THR A 214 4.50 -3.27 20.45
CA THR A 214 5.61 -2.76 19.65
C THR A 214 5.45 -3.06 18.16
N ASP A 215 4.71 -4.11 17.81
CA ASP A 215 4.43 -4.51 16.44
C ASP A 215 3.07 -3.96 15.97
N ASP A 216 2.42 -3.11 16.77
CA ASP A 216 1.13 -2.53 16.45
C ASP A 216 1.25 -1.38 15.45
N THR A 217 1.97 -1.62 14.35
CA THR A 217 2.23 -0.65 13.29
C THR A 217 1.81 -1.23 11.95
N ALA A 218 1.12 -0.41 11.17
CA ALA A 218 0.81 -0.68 9.79
C ALA A 218 1.05 0.57 8.95
N PHE A 219 1.27 0.33 7.67
CA PHE A 219 1.44 1.35 6.67
C PHE A 219 0.52 1.06 5.49
N LEU A 220 -0.10 2.10 4.95
CA LEU A 220 -0.91 2.04 3.75
C LEU A 220 -0.28 2.92 2.68
N ALA A 221 -0.21 2.42 1.45
CA ALA A 221 0.07 3.24 0.28
C ALA A 221 -1.27 3.57 -0.40
N LEU A 222 -1.53 4.85 -0.67
CA LEU A 222 -2.81 5.37 -1.17
C LEU A 222 -2.84 5.54 -2.69
N ASN A 223 -3.92 5.21 -3.39
CA ASN A 223 -4.03 5.59 -4.80
C ASN A 223 -3.98 7.11 -4.94
N THR A 224 -3.39 7.61 -6.03
CA THR A 224 -3.49 9.04 -6.37
C THR A 224 -4.95 9.44 -6.58
N ARG A 225 -5.27 10.69 -6.29
CA ARG A 225 -6.61 11.27 -6.54
C ARG A 225 -6.48 12.28 -7.67
N ASN A 226 -7.04 11.95 -8.83
CA ASN A 226 -6.91 12.77 -10.05
C ASN A 226 -5.44 13.08 -10.42
N GLY A 227 -4.54 12.12 -10.17
CA GLY A 227 -3.10 12.28 -10.40
C GLY A 227 -2.36 13.06 -9.31
N THR A 228 -3.04 13.58 -8.28
CA THR A 228 -2.42 14.21 -7.10
C THR A 228 -2.07 13.16 -6.06
N HIS A 229 -0.86 13.24 -5.49
CA HIS A 229 -0.43 12.42 -4.35
C HIS A 229 -0.95 13.00 -3.04
N VAL A 230 -1.20 12.16 -2.03
CA VAL A 230 -1.78 12.66 -0.77
C VAL A 230 -0.86 13.66 -0.07
N GLN A 231 0.46 13.43 -0.08
CA GLN A 231 1.44 14.34 0.50
C GLN A 231 1.51 15.68 -0.23
N ASP A 232 1.23 15.70 -1.54
CA ASP A 232 1.16 16.96 -2.30
C ASP A 232 -0.09 17.77 -1.90
N ALA A 233 -1.20 17.10 -1.56
CA ALA A 233 -2.45 17.73 -1.14
C ALA A 233 -2.44 18.25 0.31
N VAL A 234 -1.83 17.51 1.24
CA VAL A 234 -1.94 17.82 2.69
C VAL A 234 -0.60 18.04 3.39
N GLY A 235 0.51 17.80 2.70
CA GLY A 235 1.84 17.69 3.32
C GLY A 235 2.04 16.35 4.01
N SER A 236 3.03 16.30 4.89
CA SER A 236 3.29 15.12 5.73
C SER A 236 3.94 15.52 7.05
N SER A 237 3.79 14.67 8.07
CA SER A 237 4.77 14.67 9.16
C SER A 237 6.10 14.10 8.66
N GLY A 238 7.18 14.53 9.29
CA GLY A 238 8.45 13.82 9.19
C GLY A 238 8.34 12.48 9.89
N TYR A 239 9.38 11.66 9.76
CA TYR A 239 9.50 10.42 10.49
C TYR A 239 10.87 10.27 11.12
N GLN A 240 10.94 9.49 12.19
CA GLN A 240 12.19 8.94 12.70
C GLN A 240 11.97 7.49 13.16
N PHE A 241 12.65 6.57 12.51
CA PHE A 241 12.80 5.17 12.93
C PHE A 241 13.98 5.06 13.89
N ASP A 242 13.91 4.09 14.80
CA ASP A 242 14.99 3.73 15.71
C ASP A 242 15.44 4.88 16.62
N VAL A 243 14.48 5.50 17.31
CA VAL A 243 14.77 6.51 18.33
C VAL A 243 15.67 5.92 19.44
N GLY A 244 16.91 6.40 19.54
CA GLY A 244 17.90 5.88 20.49
C GLY A 244 17.67 6.32 21.94
N SER A 245 16.92 7.40 22.14
CA SER A 245 16.53 7.95 23.44
C SER A 245 15.12 8.51 23.36
N LEU A 246 14.44 8.60 24.51
CA LEU A 246 13.15 9.27 24.59
C LEU A 246 13.32 10.78 24.42
N PRO A 247 12.38 11.46 23.73
CA PRO A 247 12.32 12.91 23.71
C PRO A 247 11.91 13.46 25.09
N ALA A 248 12.02 14.78 25.29
CA ALA A 248 11.59 15.38 26.57
C ALA A 248 10.07 15.33 26.73
N GLN A 249 9.33 15.34 25.63
CA GLN A 249 7.88 15.16 25.58
C GLN A 249 7.48 14.32 24.37
N VAL A 250 6.35 13.63 24.49
CA VAL A 250 5.66 13.02 23.35
C VAL A 250 4.26 13.58 23.20
N VAL A 251 3.80 13.64 21.95
CA VAL A 251 2.42 14.00 21.64
C VAL A 251 1.75 12.79 21.01
N PHE A 252 0.72 12.27 21.66
CA PHE A 252 -0.23 11.36 21.06
C PHE A 252 -1.32 12.18 20.40
N ALA A 253 -1.67 11.88 19.15
CA ALA A 253 -2.82 12.50 18.51
C ALA A 253 -3.71 11.45 17.85
N GLY A 254 -4.98 11.79 17.67
CA GLY A 254 -5.97 10.86 17.15
C GLY A 254 -7.31 11.51 16.88
N ILE A 255 -8.18 10.78 16.20
CA ILE A 255 -9.59 11.14 16.03
C ILE A 255 -10.43 10.04 16.70
N PRO A 256 -10.85 10.18 17.96
CA PRO A 256 -11.75 9.24 18.61
C PRO A 256 -13.08 9.13 17.85
N ALA A 257 -13.71 7.97 17.89
CA ALA A 257 -15.03 7.76 17.31
C ALA A 257 -16.15 8.43 18.14
N SER A 258 -15.90 8.63 19.44
CA SER A 258 -16.81 9.28 20.38
C SER A 258 -17.00 10.76 20.08
N SER A 259 -15.92 11.47 19.77
CA SER A 259 -15.96 12.91 19.47
C SER A 259 -15.99 13.20 17.97
N ASN A 260 -15.39 12.33 17.13
CA ASN A 260 -15.12 12.61 15.72
C ASN A 260 -14.36 13.93 15.47
N GLN A 261 -13.57 14.34 16.45
CA GLN A 261 -12.73 15.53 16.40
C GLN A 261 -11.26 15.14 16.57
N PHE A 262 -10.37 15.97 16.02
CA PHE A 262 -8.93 15.79 16.21
C PHE A 262 -8.53 16.21 17.62
N HIS A 263 -7.86 15.32 18.35
CA HIS A 263 -7.36 15.58 19.70
C HIS A 263 -5.86 15.30 19.78
N THR A 264 -5.19 16.03 20.66
CA THR A 264 -3.78 15.84 21.02
C THR A 264 -3.63 15.69 22.52
N CYS A 265 -2.69 14.87 22.94
CA CYS A 265 -2.39 14.56 24.33
C CYS A 265 -0.87 14.56 24.53
N VAL A 266 -0.37 15.54 25.28
CA VAL A 266 1.06 15.69 25.57
C VAL A 266 1.40 14.96 26.86
N LYS A 267 2.46 14.15 26.85
CA LYS A 267 2.89 13.36 28.00
C LYS A 267 4.41 13.33 28.14
N GLN A 268 4.85 13.09 29.37
CA GLN A 268 6.24 12.75 29.66
C GLN A 268 6.46 11.27 29.29
N PRO A 269 7.33 10.94 28.33
CA PRO A 269 7.49 9.58 27.87
C PRO A 269 8.32 8.73 28.85
N TYR A 270 8.00 7.45 28.93
CA TYR A 270 8.86 6.42 29.50
C TYR A 270 8.75 5.13 28.68
N TRP A 271 9.75 4.26 28.80
CA TRP A 271 9.73 2.96 28.10
C TRP A 271 8.73 2.03 28.77
N GLY A 272 7.83 1.47 27.95
CA GLY A 272 6.91 0.43 28.38
C GLY A 272 7.59 -0.92 28.62
N PRO A 273 6.89 -1.87 29.23
CA PRO A 273 7.43 -3.19 29.55
C PRO A 273 7.69 -4.08 28.32
N ASP A 274 7.05 -3.78 27.17
CA ASP A 274 7.25 -4.52 25.93
C ASP A 274 8.59 -4.18 25.27
N SER A 275 9.36 -5.21 24.92
CA SER A 275 10.64 -5.11 24.22
C SER A 275 10.55 -5.79 22.83
N PRO A 276 10.97 -5.14 21.73
CA PRO A 276 11.58 -3.80 21.59
C PRO A 276 10.64 -2.74 20.94
N PRO A 277 10.72 -1.46 21.33
CA PRO A 277 10.21 -0.89 22.57
C PRO A 277 8.89 -0.13 22.37
N GLN A 278 8.06 -0.16 23.40
CA GLN A 278 6.84 0.61 23.53
C GLN A 278 7.13 1.95 24.21
N ILE A 279 6.47 3.03 23.80
CA ILE A 279 6.50 4.32 24.52
C ILE A 279 5.18 4.53 25.24
N LEU A 280 5.27 4.77 26.55
CA LEU A 280 4.14 5.13 27.41
C LEU A 280 4.23 6.60 27.82
N GLY A 281 3.08 7.24 28.02
CA GLY A 281 2.99 8.60 28.53
C GLY A 281 2.58 8.65 30.00
N ALA A 282 3.45 9.12 30.89
CA ALA A 282 3.17 9.17 32.32
C ALA A 282 2.04 10.14 32.69
N GLY A 283 1.32 9.80 33.76
CA GLY A 283 0.32 10.69 34.38
C GLY A 283 -1.12 10.36 34.00
N GLY A 284 -1.42 9.10 33.68
CA GLY A 284 -2.78 8.61 33.45
C GLY A 284 -3.30 8.87 32.03
N PRO A 285 -4.57 8.54 31.77
CA PRO A 285 -5.08 8.45 30.41
C PRO A 285 -5.21 9.83 29.78
N CYS A 286 -5.26 9.86 28.45
CA CYS A 286 -5.67 11.04 27.71
C CYS A 286 -7.20 11.16 27.84
N THR A 287 -7.68 12.15 28.60
CA THR A 287 -9.10 12.34 28.95
C THR A 287 -9.52 13.80 28.76
N GLY A 288 -10.84 14.07 28.86
CA GLY A 288 -11.39 15.42 28.71
C GLY A 288 -11.25 15.95 27.28
N ASP A 289 -10.82 17.20 27.14
CA ASP A 289 -10.58 17.84 25.83
C ASP A 289 -9.46 17.18 25.00
N SER A 290 -8.75 16.22 25.59
CA SER A 290 -7.70 15.42 24.97
C SER A 290 -8.05 13.93 24.90
N ASP A 291 -9.32 13.55 25.07
CA ASP A 291 -9.74 12.15 25.09
C ASP A 291 -9.26 11.39 23.85
N LEU A 292 -8.48 10.33 24.05
CA LEU A 292 -8.03 9.43 23.00
C LEU A 292 -8.61 8.05 23.26
N SER A 293 -9.89 7.89 22.90
CA SER A 293 -10.66 6.66 23.03
C SER A 293 -10.73 5.88 21.70
N GLY A 294 -11.53 4.81 21.66
CA GLY A 294 -11.67 3.95 20.48
C GLY A 294 -11.86 4.76 19.18
N GLY A 295 -11.16 4.37 18.12
CA GLY A 295 -11.07 5.11 16.85
C GLY A 295 -9.88 6.05 16.74
N ALA A 296 -9.27 6.47 17.87
CA ALA A 296 -8.00 7.21 17.86
C ALA A 296 -6.80 6.32 17.51
N SER A 297 -6.93 5.00 17.65
CA SER A 297 -5.91 4.00 17.30
C SER A 297 -5.29 4.26 15.93
N GLY A 298 -3.97 4.19 15.88
CA GLY A 298 -3.17 4.45 14.68
C GLY A 298 -2.83 5.92 14.44
N GLY A 299 -3.39 6.84 15.21
CA GLY A 299 -2.99 8.24 15.17
C GLY A 299 -1.51 8.44 15.55
N PRO A 300 -0.91 9.60 15.24
CA PRO A 300 0.54 9.75 15.34
C PRO A 300 1.02 9.84 16.79
N LEU A 301 2.13 9.14 17.08
CA LEU A 301 2.98 9.39 18.24
C LEU A 301 4.18 10.21 17.77
N LEU A 302 4.24 11.47 18.20
CA LEU A 302 5.23 12.44 17.76
C LEU A 302 6.31 12.68 18.81
N ASN A 303 7.51 13.01 18.34
CA ASN A 303 8.50 13.70 19.14
C ASN A 303 7.97 15.12 19.45
N GLY A 304 7.59 15.36 20.71
CA GLY A 304 7.02 16.62 21.16
C GLY A 304 7.97 17.81 21.00
N ASP A 305 9.28 17.58 21.01
CA ASP A 305 10.30 18.63 20.83
C ASP A 305 10.29 19.20 19.39
N THR A 306 9.62 18.52 18.46
CA THR A 306 9.50 18.92 17.04
C THR A 306 8.10 19.36 16.64
N PHE A 307 7.13 19.36 17.57
CA PHE A 307 5.72 19.52 17.26
C PHE A 307 5.43 20.81 16.47
N ASP A 308 6.01 21.94 16.90
CA ASP A 308 5.79 23.25 16.30
C ASP A 308 6.70 23.56 15.11
N SER A 309 7.87 22.92 15.03
CA SER A 309 8.92 23.21 14.03
C SER A 309 8.90 22.29 12.81
N GLY A 310 8.08 21.24 12.84
CA GLY A 310 7.98 20.22 11.81
C GLY A 310 7.75 18.86 12.47
N PRO A 311 6.48 18.43 12.66
CA PRO A 311 6.17 17.29 13.50
C PRO A 311 6.87 16.03 12.97
N THR A 312 7.70 15.42 13.83
CA THR A 312 8.39 14.17 13.52
C THR A 312 7.67 13.01 14.21
N GLN A 313 7.10 12.12 13.43
CA GLN A 313 6.45 10.92 13.94
C GLN A 313 7.48 9.83 14.24
N ILE A 314 7.39 9.25 15.43
CA ILE A 314 8.32 8.23 15.95
C ILE A 314 7.62 6.91 16.24
N GLY A 315 6.31 6.85 15.97
CA GLY A 315 5.45 5.73 16.29
C GLY A 315 3.99 6.02 15.97
N ASN A 316 3.10 5.13 16.37
CA ASN A 316 1.66 5.36 16.32
C ASN A 316 1.02 5.02 17.66
N PHE A 317 -0.10 5.68 17.97
CA PHE A 317 -0.92 5.43 19.14
C PHE A 317 -1.58 4.06 19.02
N SER A 318 -1.43 3.23 20.04
CA SER A 318 -1.94 1.86 20.10
C SER A 318 -3.11 1.70 21.06
N GLY A 319 -3.47 2.77 21.80
CA GLY A 319 -4.45 2.75 22.88
C GLY A 319 -3.81 3.05 24.22
N SER A 320 -4.27 2.38 25.29
CA SER A 320 -3.73 2.55 26.64
C SER A 320 -3.18 1.24 27.18
N LEU A 321 -2.13 1.30 27.98
CA LEU A 321 -1.64 0.19 28.79
C LEU A 321 -1.78 0.56 30.27
N GLY A 322 -2.63 -0.18 30.99
CA GLY A 322 -3.09 0.27 32.30
C GLY A 322 -3.79 1.61 32.17
N ASN A 323 -3.35 2.60 32.93
CA ASN A 323 -3.90 3.95 32.87
C ASN A 323 -3.18 4.85 31.86
N ASP A 324 -2.03 4.47 31.32
CA ASP A 324 -1.23 5.39 30.52
C ASP A 324 -1.46 5.18 29.01
N PRO A 325 -1.50 6.26 28.20
CA PRO A 325 -1.49 6.15 26.76
C PRO A 325 -0.21 5.48 26.28
N ALA A 326 -0.36 4.66 25.24
CA ALA A 326 0.67 3.78 24.75
C ALA A 326 0.81 3.89 23.23
N GLY A 327 2.05 3.85 22.75
CA GLY A 327 2.34 3.82 21.32
C GLY A 327 3.43 2.82 20.96
N ALA A 328 3.29 2.27 19.75
CA ALA A 328 4.28 1.44 19.10
C ALA A 328 5.38 2.35 18.52
N ALA A 329 6.58 2.32 19.09
CA ALA A 329 7.70 3.08 18.54
C ALA A 329 8.27 2.38 17.32
N TRP A 330 8.56 3.13 16.26
CA TRP A 330 9.06 2.54 15.02
C TRP A 330 10.53 2.15 15.11
N ARG A 331 10.81 0.94 14.64
CA ARG A 331 12.13 0.31 14.62
C ARG A 331 12.43 -0.30 13.27
N ASP A 332 13.55 -1.01 13.15
CA ASP A 332 13.97 -1.77 11.98
C ASP A 332 12.83 -2.54 11.29
N ALA A 333 11.95 -3.23 12.04
CA ALA A 333 10.83 -3.99 11.47
C ALA A 333 9.77 -3.08 10.82
N ALA A 334 9.43 -1.97 11.48
CA ALA A 334 8.55 -0.96 10.89
C ALA A 334 9.21 -0.29 9.68
N PHE A 335 10.50 -0.02 9.75
CA PHE A 335 11.25 0.57 8.65
C PHE A 335 11.28 -0.36 7.42
N ALA A 336 11.43 -1.67 7.62
CA ALA A 336 11.38 -2.65 6.55
C ALA A 336 10.03 -2.63 5.82
N VAL A 337 8.92 -2.66 6.57
CA VAL A 337 7.55 -2.56 6.02
C VAL A 337 7.31 -1.25 5.28
N PHE A 338 7.71 -0.15 5.90
CA PHE A 338 7.65 1.17 5.29
C PHE A 338 8.40 1.22 3.95
N ARG A 339 9.64 0.73 3.89
CA ARG A 339 10.42 0.70 2.64
C ARG A 339 9.84 -0.25 1.60
N ALA A 340 9.33 -1.40 2.01
CA ALA A 340 8.74 -2.37 1.08
C ALA A 340 7.51 -1.78 0.38
N LEU A 341 6.70 -0.99 1.10
CA LEU A 341 5.53 -0.33 0.51
C LEU A 341 5.87 0.91 -0.32
N GLN A 342 6.94 1.64 0.03
CA GLN A 342 7.38 2.79 -0.77
C GLN A 342 8.12 2.41 -2.04
N GLY A 343 8.95 1.36 -1.94
CA GLY A 343 10.12 1.21 -2.78
C GLY A 343 11.18 2.24 -2.45
N ALA A 344 12.35 1.80 -1.98
CA ALA A 344 13.46 2.74 -1.82
C ALA A 344 13.83 3.39 -3.17
N ALA A 345 14.38 4.60 -3.15
CA ALA A 345 15.05 5.19 -4.31
C ALA A 345 15.99 4.17 -4.98
N GLY A 346 15.81 3.98 -6.28
CA GLY A 346 16.53 2.94 -7.03
C GLY A 346 16.09 1.48 -6.83
N GLN A 347 15.10 1.16 -5.99
CA GLN A 347 14.53 -0.20 -5.85
C GLN A 347 13.18 -0.35 -6.57
N PRO A 348 12.83 -1.53 -7.08
CA PRO A 348 11.52 -1.78 -7.67
C PRO A 348 10.44 -1.75 -6.58
N ALA A 349 9.29 -1.16 -6.88
CA ALA A 349 8.14 -1.21 -6.01
C ALA A 349 6.85 -0.99 -6.78
N HIS A 350 5.75 -1.41 -6.16
CA HIS A 350 4.43 -1.17 -6.70
C HIS A 350 4.15 0.33 -6.83
N ASP A 351 3.56 0.72 -7.97
CA ASP A 351 3.18 2.09 -8.31
C ASP A 351 4.38 3.05 -8.43
N LYS A 352 5.58 2.50 -8.64
CA LYS A 352 6.79 3.30 -8.84
C LYS A 352 6.93 3.66 -10.32
N VAL A 353 6.96 4.95 -10.63
CA VAL A 353 7.41 5.45 -11.94
C VAL A 353 8.92 5.65 -11.88
N THR A 354 9.63 5.10 -12.86
CA THR A 354 11.09 5.12 -12.91
C THR A 354 11.59 5.04 -14.35
N THR A 355 12.86 5.37 -14.55
CA THR A 355 13.59 5.08 -15.78
C THR A 355 14.41 3.80 -15.59
N LEU A 356 14.40 2.91 -16.58
CA LEU A 356 15.33 1.78 -16.62
C LEU A 356 16.60 2.23 -17.33
N THR A 357 17.62 2.61 -16.58
CA THR A 357 18.91 3.07 -17.13
C THR A 357 19.91 1.93 -17.18
N ASN A 358 20.36 1.58 -18.38
CA ASN A 358 21.38 0.58 -18.59
C ASN A 358 22.77 1.10 -18.18
N TRP A 359 23.72 0.19 -17.97
CA TRP A 359 25.11 0.53 -17.70
C TRP A 359 25.73 1.43 -18.75
N ASN A 360 25.41 1.22 -20.03
CA ASN A 360 25.89 2.05 -21.13
C ASN A 360 25.27 3.47 -21.16
N SER A 361 24.49 3.84 -20.14
CA SER A 361 23.77 5.11 -19.99
C SER A 361 22.57 5.31 -20.92
N ASN A 362 22.25 4.34 -21.78
CA ASN A 362 20.98 4.34 -22.50
C ASN A 362 19.84 3.92 -21.56
N VAL A 363 18.65 4.41 -21.84
CA VAL A 363 17.43 4.14 -21.10
C VAL A 363 16.47 3.32 -21.95
N ALA A 364 15.63 2.52 -21.32
CA ALA A 364 14.52 1.86 -22.02
C ALA A 364 13.53 2.92 -22.52
N ASP A 365 13.31 2.96 -23.82
CA ASP A 365 12.56 4.00 -24.54
C ASP A 365 11.47 3.35 -25.39
N LEU A 366 10.21 3.75 -25.19
CA LEU A 366 9.14 3.38 -26.11
C LEU A 366 9.34 4.13 -27.43
N PHE A 367 9.70 3.37 -28.46
CA PHE A 367 10.20 3.92 -29.72
C PHE A 367 9.20 4.90 -30.34
N ALA A 368 9.68 6.13 -30.56
CA ALA A 368 8.94 7.20 -31.23
C ALA A 368 7.54 7.46 -30.66
N TYR A 369 7.35 7.29 -29.35
CA TYR A 369 6.07 7.55 -28.66
C TYR A 369 4.90 6.74 -29.24
N ARG A 370 5.16 5.56 -29.82
CA ARG A 370 4.11 4.77 -30.47
C ARG A 370 3.18 4.14 -29.45
N THR A 371 1.89 4.38 -29.61
CA THR A 371 0.82 3.77 -28.77
C THR A 371 0.34 2.41 -29.30
N ASP A 372 0.83 2.01 -30.46
CA ASP A 372 0.45 0.77 -31.13
C ASP A 372 0.84 -0.46 -30.32
N ASN A 373 0.03 -1.51 -30.44
CA ASN A 373 0.37 -2.80 -29.87
C ASN A 373 1.56 -3.42 -30.63
N GLY A 374 2.60 -3.87 -29.92
CA GLY A 374 3.84 -4.39 -30.51
C GLY A 374 4.87 -3.32 -30.86
N ALA A 375 4.73 -2.09 -30.35
CA ALA A 375 5.71 -1.04 -30.57
C ALA A 375 7.07 -1.41 -29.94
N ALA A 376 8.17 -1.27 -30.68
CA ALA A 376 9.47 -1.66 -30.18
C ALA A 376 9.92 -0.83 -28.96
N VAL A 377 10.71 -1.44 -28.07
CA VAL A 377 11.37 -0.73 -26.95
C VAL A 377 12.87 -0.70 -27.20
N TYR A 378 13.45 0.49 -27.20
CA TYR A 378 14.84 0.75 -27.57
C TYR A 378 15.68 1.04 -26.33
N GLY A 379 16.97 0.76 -26.40
CA GLY A 379 17.97 1.50 -25.64
C GLY A 379 18.22 2.81 -26.38
N TYR A 380 17.95 3.93 -25.73
CA TYR A 380 18.13 5.26 -26.32
C TYR A 380 18.80 6.20 -25.33
N HIS A 381 19.46 7.27 -25.77
CA HIS A 381 20.00 8.24 -24.83
C HIS A 381 18.88 8.88 -23.99
N ALA A 382 19.20 9.25 -22.75
CA ALA A 382 18.25 9.89 -21.85
C ALA A 382 17.83 11.26 -22.39
N THR A 383 16.53 11.44 -22.61
CA THR A 383 15.89 12.70 -22.98
C THR A 383 14.98 13.23 -21.87
N GLY A 384 14.61 12.38 -20.90
CA GLY A 384 13.78 12.73 -19.74
C GLY A 384 12.28 12.79 -20.03
N THR A 385 11.86 12.39 -21.22
CA THR A 385 10.47 12.42 -21.68
C THR A 385 9.67 11.20 -21.22
N GLU A 386 8.34 11.29 -21.28
CA GLU A 386 7.44 10.29 -20.70
C GLU A 386 7.52 8.90 -21.38
N ASN A 387 7.94 8.83 -22.64
CA ASN A 387 8.15 7.54 -23.32
C ASN A 387 9.35 6.75 -22.77
N GLN A 388 10.21 7.38 -21.96
CA GLN A 388 11.34 6.74 -21.26
C GLN A 388 11.00 6.37 -19.80
N GLN A 389 9.80 6.73 -19.35
CA GLN A 389 9.34 6.49 -17.99
C GLN A 389 8.44 5.27 -17.95
N TRP A 390 8.65 4.44 -16.94
CA TRP A 390 8.00 3.15 -16.78
C TRP A 390 7.39 3.01 -15.39
N HIS A 391 6.13 2.61 -15.35
CA HIS A 391 5.34 2.42 -14.17
C HIS A 391 5.36 0.94 -13.76
N LEU A 392 5.87 0.64 -12.56
CA LEU A 392 6.02 -0.71 -12.03
C LEU A 392 4.78 -1.14 -11.24
N TRP A 393 4.06 -2.15 -11.72
CA TRP A 393 2.90 -2.71 -11.03
C TRP A 393 3.23 -4.09 -10.47
N ASP A 394 3.47 -4.20 -9.16
CA ASP A 394 3.66 -5.49 -8.48
C ASP A 394 2.44 -6.41 -8.67
N LYS A 395 2.70 -7.65 -9.09
CA LYS A 395 1.74 -8.73 -9.32
C LYS A 395 1.91 -9.91 -8.35
N GLY A 396 2.75 -9.76 -7.32
CA GLY A 396 3.07 -10.81 -6.35
C GLY A 396 4.32 -11.60 -6.74
N ASP A 397 4.83 -12.37 -5.77
CA ASP A 397 6.02 -13.23 -5.92
C ASP A 397 7.28 -12.52 -6.47
N GLY A 398 7.36 -11.20 -6.31
CA GLY A 398 8.47 -10.37 -6.80
C GLY A 398 8.42 -10.05 -8.30
N TYR A 399 7.27 -10.25 -8.97
CA TYR A 399 7.07 -9.94 -10.38
C TYR A 399 6.23 -8.67 -10.59
N PHE A 400 6.57 -7.93 -11.64
CA PHE A 400 5.99 -6.65 -11.98
C PHE A 400 5.50 -6.66 -13.43
N LEU A 401 4.37 -6.01 -13.71
CA LEU A 401 4.18 -5.40 -15.03
C LEU A 401 4.97 -4.09 -15.07
N ILE A 402 5.55 -3.78 -16.22
CA ILE A 402 6.31 -2.57 -16.45
C ILE A 402 5.59 -1.77 -17.55
N GLU A 403 4.67 -0.89 -17.17
CA GLU A 403 3.81 -0.12 -18.09
C GLU A 403 4.49 1.17 -18.55
N ASN A 404 4.32 1.55 -19.82
CA ASN A 404 4.89 2.80 -20.31
C ASN A 404 4.04 4.02 -19.91
N ARG A 405 4.68 5.01 -19.27
CA ARG A 405 4.00 6.20 -18.72
C ARG A 405 3.32 7.08 -19.77
N TYR A 406 3.91 7.22 -20.96
CA TYR A 406 3.31 8.01 -22.03
C TYR A 406 1.99 7.38 -22.52
N THR A 407 1.94 6.06 -22.67
CA THR A 407 0.71 5.36 -23.09
C THR A 407 -0.37 5.42 -22.02
N GLU A 408 0.02 5.30 -20.74
CA GLU A 408 -0.87 5.45 -19.59
C GLU A 408 -1.52 6.85 -19.60
N ARG A 409 -0.72 7.91 -19.77
CA ARG A 409 -1.21 9.29 -19.85
C ARG A 409 -2.05 9.58 -21.09
N SER A 410 -1.84 8.80 -22.16
CA SER A 410 -2.67 8.84 -23.36
C SER A 410 -4.02 8.09 -23.19
N GLY A 411 -4.29 7.56 -21.99
CA GLY A 411 -5.55 6.90 -21.64
C GLY A 411 -5.58 5.39 -21.88
N LEU A 412 -4.44 4.78 -22.26
CA LEU A 412 -4.31 3.33 -22.40
C LEU A 412 -3.97 2.73 -21.05
N THR A 413 -4.98 2.35 -20.27
CA THR A 413 -4.83 1.80 -18.91
C THR A 413 -5.61 0.50 -18.72
N GLY A 414 -5.40 -0.18 -17.59
CA GLY A 414 -6.11 -1.41 -17.26
C GLY A 414 -5.87 -2.50 -18.31
N ALA A 415 -6.93 -3.13 -18.83
CA ALA A 415 -6.81 -4.16 -19.87
C ALA A 415 -6.24 -3.65 -21.20
N ASN A 416 -6.16 -2.33 -21.40
CA ASN A 416 -5.60 -1.70 -22.60
C ASN A 416 -4.18 -1.14 -22.37
N ALA A 417 -3.61 -1.29 -21.17
CA ALA A 417 -2.27 -0.85 -20.82
C ALA A 417 -1.22 -1.40 -21.80
N ARG A 418 -0.15 -0.62 -22.03
CA ARG A 418 0.99 -1.03 -22.86
C ARG A 418 2.19 -1.30 -21.97
N VAL A 419 2.52 -2.59 -21.82
CA VAL A 419 3.54 -3.09 -20.92
C VAL A 419 4.75 -3.61 -21.67
N LEU A 420 5.91 -3.58 -21.04
CA LEU A 420 7.10 -4.26 -21.52
C LEU A 420 6.81 -5.77 -21.62
N ASP A 421 7.06 -6.32 -22.79
CA ASP A 421 6.74 -7.70 -23.14
C ASP A 421 7.95 -8.31 -23.89
N TYR A 422 8.16 -9.62 -23.73
CA TYR A 422 9.13 -10.39 -24.47
C TYR A 422 8.52 -11.02 -25.75
N ASP A 423 8.99 -10.58 -26.92
CA ASP A 423 8.68 -11.19 -28.22
C ASP A 423 9.55 -12.42 -28.52
N PHE A 424 8.93 -13.60 -28.37
CA PHE A 424 9.58 -14.88 -28.65
C PHE A 424 9.93 -15.11 -30.11
N SER A 425 9.25 -14.43 -31.04
CA SER A 425 9.43 -14.68 -32.46
C SER A 425 10.81 -14.25 -32.95
N ASN A 426 11.42 -13.27 -32.26
CA ASN A 426 12.68 -12.65 -32.67
C ASN A 426 13.64 -12.33 -31.52
N GLY A 427 13.30 -12.63 -30.25
CA GLY A 427 14.21 -12.41 -29.14
C GLY A 427 14.25 -10.96 -28.63
N THR A 428 13.23 -10.14 -28.92
CA THR A 428 13.26 -8.69 -28.64
C THR A 428 12.29 -8.27 -27.54
N ALA A 429 12.52 -7.08 -26.98
CA ALA A 429 11.54 -6.42 -26.13
C ALA A 429 10.69 -5.44 -26.94
N TRP A 430 9.41 -5.43 -26.62
CA TRP A 430 8.42 -4.54 -27.20
C TRP A 430 7.38 -4.14 -26.16
N SER A 431 6.53 -3.21 -26.54
CA SER A 431 5.40 -2.75 -25.78
C SER A 431 4.15 -3.44 -26.31
N HIS A 432 3.49 -4.21 -25.47
CA HIS A 432 2.32 -4.99 -25.85
C HIS A 432 1.14 -4.74 -24.91
N GLN A 433 -0.07 -4.93 -25.42
CA GLN A 433 -1.27 -4.90 -24.61
C GLN A 433 -1.19 -5.95 -23.49
N VAL A 434 -1.54 -5.56 -22.27
CA VAL A 434 -1.58 -6.50 -21.14
C VAL A 434 -2.63 -7.60 -21.37
N ASN A 435 -2.25 -8.85 -21.10
CA ASN A 435 -3.14 -10.00 -21.22
C ASN A 435 -3.72 -10.37 -19.85
N GLY A 436 -4.94 -9.93 -19.55
CA GLY A 436 -5.59 -10.19 -18.26
C GLY A 436 -4.80 -9.57 -17.10
N GLY A 437 -4.29 -10.41 -16.19
CA GLY A 437 -3.40 -9.98 -15.10
C GLY A 437 -1.93 -9.80 -15.48
N GLY A 438 -1.55 -10.18 -16.71
CA GLY A 438 -0.18 -10.29 -17.22
C GLY A 438 0.18 -11.76 -17.51
N SER A 439 0.54 -12.07 -18.76
CA SER A 439 1.12 -13.36 -19.12
C SER A 439 2.58 -13.46 -18.66
N ASP A 440 3.15 -14.67 -18.55
CA ASP A 440 4.50 -14.85 -17.98
C ASP A 440 5.60 -14.09 -18.75
N ASN A 441 5.41 -13.78 -20.02
CA ASN A 441 6.31 -12.93 -20.83
C ASN A 441 6.13 -11.41 -20.62
N GLN A 442 5.11 -11.01 -19.87
CA GLN A 442 4.84 -9.62 -19.47
C GLN A 442 5.24 -9.35 -18.02
N LEU A 443 5.58 -10.41 -17.28
CA LEU A 443 5.94 -10.35 -15.87
C LEU A 443 7.45 -10.35 -15.72
N TRP A 444 7.96 -9.32 -15.05
CA TRP A 444 9.39 -9.09 -14.89
C TRP A 444 9.78 -9.04 -13.43
N ARG A 445 10.91 -9.65 -13.08
CA ARG A 445 11.52 -9.54 -11.75
C ARG A 445 12.83 -8.80 -11.83
N PHE A 446 13.09 -8.02 -10.79
CA PHE A 446 14.33 -7.29 -10.61
C PHE A 446 15.21 -8.08 -9.64
N ARG A 447 16.27 -8.71 -10.15
CA ARG A 447 17.22 -9.44 -9.32
C ARG A 447 18.43 -8.56 -9.07
N ALA A 448 18.65 -8.21 -7.81
CA ALA A 448 19.81 -7.43 -7.40
C ALA A 448 21.11 -8.09 -7.88
N THR A 449 22.01 -7.29 -8.42
CA THR A 449 23.33 -7.75 -8.89
C THR A 449 24.26 -7.84 -7.68
N PRO A 450 24.81 -9.03 -7.33
CA PRO A 450 25.57 -9.20 -6.09
C PRO A 450 26.77 -8.24 -5.96
N ASP A 451 27.45 -7.97 -7.07
CA ASP A 451 28.69 -7.19 -7.10
C ASP A 451 28.47 -5.68 -7.27
N ARG A 452 27.22 -5.24 -7.48
CA ARG A 452 26.87 -3.83 -7.76
C ARG A 452 25.58 -3.44 -7.05
N PRO A 453 25.67 -2.94 -5.80
CA PRO A 453 24.51 -2.46 -5.06
C PRO A 453 23.72 -1.40 -5.84
N GLY A 454 22.38 -1.55 -5.86
CA GLY A 454 21.48 -0.64 -6.59
C GLY A 454 21.34 -0.91 -8.09
N TRP A 455 21.98 -1.96 -8.61
CA TRP A 455 21.81 -2.44 -9.97
C TRP A 455 21.05 -3.77 -10.00
N TYR A 456 20.34 -4.03 -11.09
CA TYR A 456 19.48 -5.19 -11.29
C TYR A 456 19.73 -5.85 -12.64
N SER A 457 19.60 -7.18 -12.66
CA SER A 457 19.15 -7.85 -13.87
C SER A 457 17.61 -7.83 -13.89
N VAL A 458 17.03 -7.43 -15.02
CA VAL A 458 15.58 -7.44 -15.23
C VAL A 458 15.23 -8.69 -16.01
N ARG A 459 14.49 -9.61 -15.37
CA ARG A 459 14.30 -10.96 -15.89
C ARG A 459 12.83 -11.28 -16.12
N THR A 460 12.51 -11.84 -17.27
CA THR A 460 11.15 -12.32 -17.56
C THR A 460 10.83 -13.55 -16.72
N LYS A 461 9.59 -13.64 -16.22
CA LYS A 461 9.07 -14.85 -15.54
C LYS A 461 9.11 -16.04 -16.47
N GLN A 462 8.77 -15.82 -17.73
CA GLN A 462 8.90 -16.82 -18.78
C GLN A 462 10.38 -17.06 -19.10
N GLY A 463 10.92 -18.20 -18.68
CA GLY A 463 12.26 -18.66 -19.06
C GLY A 463 13.44 -18.01 -18.32
N ASP A 464 13.19 -17.09 -17.39
CA ASP A 464 14.24 -16.39 -16.62
C ASP A 464 15.32 -15.70 -17.46
N LEU A 465 14.93 -15.18 -18.62
CA LEU A 465 15.80 -14.48 -19.56
C LEU A 465 15.99 -13.01 -19.17
N CYS A 466 17.15 -12.44 -19.51
CA CYS A 466 17.55 -11.08 -19.15
C CYS A 466 17.26 -10.07 -20.26
N LEU A 467 16.67 -8.94 -19.87
CA LEU A 467 16.58 -7.75 -20.71
C LEU A 467 17.98 -7.16 -20.94
N SER A 468 18.31 -6.90 -22.21
CA SER A 468 19.65 -6.50 -22.64
C SER A 468 19.59 -5.28 -23.56
N ALA A 469 20.47 -4.32 -23.33
CA ALA A 469 20.67 -3.17 -24.21
C ALA A 469 21.75 -3.46 -25.27
N PRO A 470 21.59 -2.96 -26.51
CA PRO A 470 22.67 -2.96 -27.49
C PRO A 470 23.80 -2.00 -27.09
N THR A 471 24.98 -2.10 -27.71
CA THR A 471 26.13 -1.22 -27.43
C THR A 471 25.92 0.25 -27.82
N GLY A 472 24.93 0.54 -28.67
CA GLY A 472 24.50 1.88 -29.03
C GLY A 472 22.99 2.01 -28.91
N GLU A 473 22.40 2.84 -29.75
CA GLU A 473 20.94 2.93 -29.84
C GLU A 473 20.38 1.79 -30.68
N GLY A 474 19.26 1.24 -30.24
CA GLY A 474 18.60 0.15 -30.96
C GLY A 474 17.63 -0.62 -30.08
N GLN A 475 16.90 -1.55 -30.68
CA GLN A 475 15.91 -2.34 -29.97
C GLN A 475 16.56 -3.18 -28.85
N LEU A 476 15.91 -3.22 -27.69
CA LEU A 476 16.30 -4.08 -26.59
C LEU A 476 16.05 -5.54 -26.94
N THR A 477 16.91 -6.42 -26.43
CA THR A 477 16.79 -7.87 -26.62
C THR A 477 16.52 -8.57 -25.30
N VAL A 478 15.97 -9.79 -25.39
CA VAL A 478 15.71 -10.66 -24.25
C VAL A 478 16.38 -11.99 -24.54
N ALA A 479 17.41 -12.31 -23.76
CA ALA A 479 18.27 -13.46 -24.03
C ALA A 479 18.69 -14.14 -22.73
N SER A 480 19.29 -15.33 -22.83
CA SER A 480 19.82 -16.05 -21.67
C SER A 480 20.73 -15.14 -20.84
N CYS A 481 20.44 -15.02 -19.55
CA CYS A 481 21.34 -14.38 -18.61
C CYS A 481 22.68 -15.12 -18.67
N ALA A 482 23.77 -14.44 -19.02
CA ALA A 482 25.09 -15.06 -19.02
C ALA A 482 25.38 -15.72 -17.65
N THR A 483 26.26 -16.73 -17.61
CA THR A 483 26.52 -17.58 -16.43
C THR A 483 27.06 -16.84 -15.20
N THR A 484 27.34 -15.55 -15.33
CA THR A 484 27.53 -14.58 -14.26
C THR A 484 26.67 -13.36 -14.60
N ASP A 485 26.03 -12.75 -13.61
CA ASP A 485 25.18 -11.55 -13.68
C ASP A 485 25.93 -10.27 -14.17
N GLY A 486 26.77 -10.37 -15.20
CA GLY A 486 27.98 -9.57 -15.39
C GLY A 486 28.31 -9.13 -16.82
N LEU A 487 27.33 -9.03 -17.73
CA LEU A 487 27.48 -8.15 -18.88
C LEU A 487 26.83 -6.81 -18.58
N ASP A 488 27.58 -5.73 -18.77
CA ASP A 488 27.13 -4.36 -18.60
C ASP A 488 25.80 -4.11 -19.36
N SER A 489 25.63 -4.71 -20.54
CA SER A 489 24.40 -4.64 -21.33
C SER A 489 23.16 -5.21 -20.65
N MET A 490 23.29 -6.07 -19.63
CA MET A 490 22.18 -6.71 -18.92
C MET A 490 21.89 -6.06 -17.56
N GLN A 491 22.64 -5.03 -17.19
CA GLN A 491 22.53 -4.40 -15.88
C GLN A 491 21.79 -3.06 -15.98
N TRP A 492 20.77 -2.93 -15.14
CA TRP A 492 19.84 -1.83 -15.14
C TRP A 492 19.77 -1.19 -13.76
N LYS A 493 19.69 0.13 -13.74
CA LYS A 493 19.44 0.93 -12.56
C LYS A 493 18.06 1.56 -12.69
N LEU A 494 17.33 1.60 -11.59
CA LEU A 494 16.07 2.34 -11.50
C LEU A 494 16.40 3.77 -11.08
N GLN A 495 15.94 4.75 -11.86
CA GLN A 495 16.18 6.17 -11.59
C GLN A 495 14.89 6.97 -11.55
#